data_AF-A0A3B9MAW4-F1
#
_entry.id   AF-A0A3B9MAW4-F1
#
_cell.length_a   1.000
_cell.length_b   1.000
_cell.length_c   1.000
_cell.angle_alpha   90.00
_cell.angle_beta   90.00
_cell.angle_gamma   90.00
#
_symmetry.space_group_name_H-M   'P 1'
#
loop_
_entity.id
_entity.type
_entity.pdbx_description
1 polymer ?
#
loop_
_entity_poly.entity_id
_entity_poly.type
_entity_poly.pdbx_seq_one_letter_code
_entity_poly.pdbx_strand_id
1 'polypeptide(L)' 'PFLILAATDDRLVDPDSSKELHKLSASVSELRLLEGRYHEPFNDLENEEVFSVIAHWLAK' A
#
# COMPACT_ATOMS: atom_id res chain seq x y z
N PRO A 1 11.31 9.69 -3.91
CA PRO A 1 10.80 8.69 -2.95
C PRO A 1 9.33 8.42 -3.25
N PHE A 2 8.82 7.21 -3.03
CA PHE A 2 7.40 6.91 -3.20
C PHE A 2 6.90 5.84 -2.24
N LEU A 3 5.60 5.86 -1.96
CA LEU A 3 4.91 4.90 -1.12
C LEU A 3 4.12 3.92 -2.00
N ILE A 4 4.26 2.63 -1.73
CA ILE A 4 3.45 1.57 -2.33
C ILE A 4 2.44 1.11 -1.27
N LEU A 5 1.16 1.22 -1.60
CA LEU A 5 0.07 0.60 -0.83
C LEU A 5 -0.43 -0.60 -1.62
N ALA A 6 -0.42 -1.78 -1.02
CA ALA A 6 -0.87 -3.01 -1.68
C ALA A 6 -1.79 -3.79 -0.76
N ALA A 7 -3.00 -4.07 -1.22
CA ALA A 7 -4.02 -4.85 -0.52
C ALA A 7 -3.71 -6.35 -0.63
N THR A 8 -3.74 -7.09 0.47
CA THR A 8 -3.40 -8.53 0.44
C THR A 8 -4.49 -9.39 -0.18
N ASP A 9 -5.74 -8.93 -0.13
CA ASP A 9 -6.91 -9.63 -0.65
C ASP A 9 -7.41 -8.99 -1.95
N ASP A 10 -6.56 -8.18 -2.62
CA ASP A 10 -6.83 -7.65 -3.94
C ASP A 10 -6.98 -8.80 -4.95
N ARG A 11 -8.15 -8.85 -5.59
CA ARG A 11 -8.50 -9.87 -6.60
C ARG A 11 -8.32 -9.39 -8.03
N LEU A 12 -7.96 -8.12 -8.22
CA LEU A 12 -7.71 -7.50 -9.52
C LEU A 12 -6.21 -7.39 -9.80
N VAL A 13 -5.41 -7.09 -8.79
CA VAL A 13 -3.95 -6.98 -8.89
C VAL A 13 -3.28 -7.84 -7.83
N ASP A 14 -2.33 -8.68 -8.25
CA ASP A 14 -1.57 -9.53 -7.33
C ASP A 14 -0.61 -8.68 -6.46
N PRO A 15 -0.75 -8.71 -5.12
CA PRO A 15 0.12 -7.95 -4.21
C PRO A 15 1.60 -8.33 -4.31
N ASP A 16 1.95 -9.51 -4.81
CA ASP A 16 3.35 -9.89 -5.02
C ASP A 16 4.04 -9.02 -6.08
N SER A 17 3.29 -8.46 -7.03
CA SER A 17 3.82 -7.49 -8.01
C SER A 17 4.32 -6.22 -7.32
N SER A 18 3.61 -5.75 -6.29
CA SER A 18 4.01 -4.60 -5.47
C SER A 18 5.23 -4.91 -4.60
N LYS A 19 5.37 -6.16 -4.10
CA LYS A 19 6.59 -6.61 -3.40
C LYS A 19 7.81 -6.60 -4.32
N GLU A 20 7.65 -7.06 -5.56
CA GLU A 20 8.74 -7.05 -6.54
C GLU A 20 9.10 -5.61 -6.96
N LEU A 21 8.11 -4.73 -7.16
CA LEU A 21 8.37 -3.30 -7.39
C LEU A 21 9.17 -2.68 -6.24
N HIS A 22 8.81 -2.96 -4.99
CA HIS A 22 9.56 -2.48 -3.84
C HIS A 22 11.00 -2.99 -3.84
N LYS A 23 11.20 -4.29 -4.09
CA LYS A 23 12.53 -4.91 -4.14
C LYS A 23 13.44 -4.27 -5.20
N LEU A 24 12.90 -3.97 -6.37
CA LEU A 24 13.64 -3.30 -7.47
C LEU A 24 13.92 -1.81 -7.19
N SER A 25 13.21 -1.20 -6.25
CA SER A 25 13.26 0.23 -5.95
C SER A 25 13.58 0.53 -4.48
N ALA A 26 14.16 -0.42 -3.75
CA ALA A 26 14.24 -0.40 -2.28
C ALA A 26 14.96 0.82 -1.69
N SER A 27 15.83 1.49 -2.46
CA SER A 27 16.51 2.71 -2.04
C SER A 27 15.63 3.95 -2.05
N VAL A 28 14.47 3.91 -2.74
CA VAL A 28 13.59 5.07 -2.96
C VAL A 28 12.11 4.76 -2.70
N SER A 29 11.75 3.54 -2.29
CA SER A 29 10.37 3.15 -2.01
C SER A 29 10.15 2.65 -0.59
N GLU A 30 8.95 2.89 -0.07
CA GLU A 30 8.41 2.24 1.12
C GLU A 30 7.20 1.39 0.73
N LEU A 31 7.08 0.18 1.27
CA LEU A 31 5.94 -0.71 1.02
C LEU A 31 5.08 -0.85 2.27
N ARG A 32 3.76 -0.73 2.10
CA ARG A 32 2.74 -1.08 3.10
C ARG A 32 1.77 -2.08 2.52
N LEU A 33 1.79 -3.28 3.09
CA LEU A 33 0.77 -4.29 2.85
C LEU A 33 -0.44 -3.97 3.73
N LEU A 34 -1.61 -3.89 3.12
CA LEU A 34 -2.88 -3.62 3.79
C LEU A 34 -3.62 -4.95 3.94
N GLU A 35 -3.42 -5.59 5.09
CA GLU A 35 -3.97 -6.91 5.41
C GLU A 35 -5.51 -6.91 5.33
N GLY A 36 -6.07 -7.89 4.62
CA GLY A 36 -7.52 -8.10 4.45
C GLY A 36 -8.23 -7.05 3.58
N ARG A 37 -7.54 -6.03 3.08
CA ARG A 37 -8.12 -5.02 2.19
C ARG A 37 -8.26 -5.54 0.77
N TYR A 38 -9.24 -5.01 0.05
CA TYR A 38 -9.46 -5.24 -1.38
C TYR A 38 -8.86 -4.09 -2.23
N HIS A 39 -9.10 -4.15 -3.54
CA HIS A 39 -8.47 -3.29 -4.55
C HIS A 39 -8.56 -1.77 -4.30
N GLU A 40 -9.67 -1.30 -3.74
CA GLU A 40 -9.92 0.13 -3.53
C GLU A 40 -9.89 0.50 -2.04
N PRO A 41 -8.72 0.47 -1.37
CA PRO A 41 -8.61 0.66 0.08
C PRO A 41 -9.07 2.06 0.54
N PHE A 42 -9.14 3.05 -0.36
CA PHE A 42 -9.69 4.37 -0.05
C PHE A 42 -11.23 4.40 0.00
N ASN A 43 -11.88 3.40 -0.60
CA ASN A 43 -13.35 3.27 -0.64
C ASN A 43 -13.84 2.10 0.22
N ASP A 44 -12.95 1.42 0.93
CA ASP A 44 -13.27 0.30 1.81
C ASP A 44 -13.75 0.80 3.19
N LEU A 45 -14.25 -0.12 4.01
CA LEU A 45 -14.55 0.16 5.43
C LEU A 45 -13.27 0.63 6.14
N GLU A 46 -13.37 1.49 7.15
CA GLU A 46 -12.21 1.91 7.95
C GLU A 46 -11.06 2.54 7.12
N ASN A 47 -11.40 3.17 5.99
CA ASN A 47 -10.43 3.82 5.10
C ASN A 47 -9.61 4.92 5.80
N GLU A 48 -10.07 5.42 6.95
CA GLU A 48 -9.36 6.41 7.76
C GLU A 48 -7.98 5.91 8.19
N GLU A 49 -7.82 4.59 8.41
CA GLU A 49 -6.53 3.97 8.69
C GLU A 49 -5.56 4.14 7.50
N VAL A 50 -6.06 3.96 6.29
CA VAL A 50 -5.27 4.09 5.05
C VAL A 50 -4.82 5.54 4.87
N PHE A 51 -5.72 6.51 5.09
CA PHE A 51 -5.37 7.93 5.05
C PHE A 51 -4.38 8.32 6.15
N SER A 52 -4.50 7.73 7.35
CA SER A 52 -3.54 7.90 8.43
C SER A 52 -2.15 7.41 8.03
N VAL A 53 -2.03 6.25 7.38
CA VAL A 53 -0.74 5.75 6.87
C VAL A 53 -0.10 6.74 5.89
N ILE A 54 -0.89 7.29 4.96
CA ILE A 54 -0.40 8.28 3.99
C ILE A 54 0.05 9.56 4.71
N ALA A 55 -0.75 10.08 5.64
CA ALA A 55 -0.42 11.30 6.39
C ALA A 55 0.87 11.14 7.20
N HIS A 56 1.05 10.00 7.87
CA HIS A 56 2.28 9.70 8.60
C HIS A 56 3.49 9.57 7.68
N TRP A 57 3.33 9.03 6.47
CA TRP A 57 4.42 8.96 5.50
C TRP A 57 4.84 10.33 4.99
N LEU A 58 3.87 11.20 4.69
CA LEU A 58 4.12 12.57 4.21
C LEU A 58 4.78 13.49 5.25
N ALA A 59 4.62 13.18 6.54
CA ALA A 59 5.18 13.97 7.63
C ALA A 59 6.64 13.62 8.00
N LYS A 60 7.25 12.63 7.34
CA LYS A 60 8.66 12.24 7.52
C LYS A 60 9.60 13.17 6.75
#